data_AF-A0A376PZ69-F1
#
_entry.id   AF-A0A376PZ69-F1
#
_cell.length_a   1.000
_cell.length_b   1.000
_cell.length_c   1.000
_cell.angle_alpha   90.00
_cell.angle_beta   90.00
_cell.angle_gamma   90.00
#
_symmetry.space_group_name_H-M   'P 1'
#
loop_
_entity.id
_entity.type
_entity.pdbx_description
1 polymer ?
#
loop_
_entity_poly.entity_id
_entity_poly.type
_entity_poly.pdbx_seq_one_letter_code
_entity_poly.pdbx_strand_id
1 'polypeptide(L)' 'MDNRSEFLNNVAQALGRPLRLEPQAEDAPLNNYANERLTQLTQL' A
#
# COMPACT_ATOMS: atom_id res chain seq x y z
N MET A 1 17.08 -16.85 7.66
CA MET A 1 16.12 -15.86 7.11
C MET A 1 15.05 -15.51 8.16
N ASP A 2 15.31 -15.81 9.44
CA ASP A 2 14.27 -16.01 10.46
C ASP A 2 13.86 -14.70 11.13
N ASN A 3 14.84 -13.81 11.36
CA ASN A 3 14.61 -12.50 11.99
C ASN A 3 13.60 -11.63 11.24
N ARG A 4 13.58 -11.69 9.90
CA ARG A 4 12.63 -10.90 9.09
C ARG A 4 11.19 -11.37 9.32
N SER A 5 10.99 -12.69 9.30
CA SER A 5 9.67 -13.28 9.49
C SER A 5 9.16 -13.06 10.91
N GLU A 6 10.03 -13.20 11.92
CA GLU A 6 9.69 -12.92 13.32
C GLU A 6 9.32 -11.45 13.55
N PHE A 7 10.12 -10.52 13.03
CA PHE A 7 9.84 -9.08 13.11
C PHE A 7 8.47 -8.74 12.52
N LEU A 8 8.18 -9.22 11.31
CA LEU A 8 6.91 -8.95 10.65
C LEU A 8 5.71 -9.57 11.38
N ASN A 9 5.86 -10.77 11.96
CA ASN A 9 4.81 -11.38 12.78
C ASN A 9 4.52 -10.55 14.04
N ASN A 10 5.57 -10.11 14.76
CA ASN A 10 5.41 -9.27 15.95
C ASN A 10 4.66 -7.97 15.63
N VAL A 11 5.00 -7.31 14.52
CA VAL A 11 4.30 -6.10 14.05
C VAL A 11 2.85 -6.40 13.71
N ALA A 12 2.57 -7.47 12.97
CA ALA A 12 1.20 -7.85 12.60
C ALA A 12 0.32 -8.12 13.84
N GLN A 13 0.86 -8.85 14.82
CA GLN A 13 0.20 -9.11 16.10
C GLN A 13 -0.09 -7.82 16.87
N ALA A 14 0.89 -6.91 16.97
CA ALA A 14 0.71 -5.62 17.65
C ALA A 14 -0.36 -4.74 16.99
N LEU A 15 -0.50 -4.83 15.66
CA LEU A 15 -1.54 -4.12 14.90
C LEU A 15 -2.90 -4.81 14.92
N GLY A 16 -3.01 -6.02 15.51
CA GLY A 16 -4.23 -6.81 15.53
C GLY A 16 -4.68 -7.24 14.13
N ARG A 17 -3.75 -7.39 13.19
CA ARG A 17 -4.04 -7.73 11.79
C ARG A 17 -3.24 -8.95 11.35
N PRO A 18 -3.76 -9.77 10.42
CA PRO A 18 -2.99 -10.88 9.88
C PRO A 18 -1.77 -10.35 9.10
N LEU A 19 -0.64 -11.05 9.22
CA LEU A 19 0.53 -10.76 8.40
C LEU A 19 0.19 -11.02 6.92
N ARG A 20 0.37 -10.00 6.09
CA ARG A 20 0.20 -10.09 4.63
C ARG A 20 1.57 -10.04 3.96
N LEU A 21 1.90 -11.11 3.26
CA LEU A 21 3.15 -11.25 2.52
C LEU A 21 3.00 -10.83 1.06
N GLU A 22 1.76 -10.88 0.55
CA GLU A 22 1.41 -10.48 -0.81
C GLU A 22 0.73 -9.10 -0.78
N PRO A 23 1.10 -8.20 -1.70
CA PRO A 23 0.39 -6.94 -1.88
C PRO A 23 -1.07 -7.22 -2.25
N GLN A 24 -2.01 -6.58 -1.55
CA GLN A 24 -3.38 -6.52 -2.05
C GLN A 24 -3.44 -5.45 -3.14
N ALA A 25 -4.17 -5.70 -4.23
CA ALA A 25 -4.53 -4.64 -5.17
C ALA A 25 -5.21 -3.51 -4.40
N GLU A 26 -4.72 -2.29 -4.60
CA GLU A 26 -5.40 -1.11 -4.09
C GLU A 26 -6.78 -1.01 -4.74
N ASP A 27 -7.77 -0.57 -3.97
CA ASP A 27 -9.07 -0.24 -4.53
C ASP A 27 -8.90 0.85 -5.59
N ALA A 28 -9.80 0.86 -6.59
CA ALA A 28 -9.83 1.94 -7.56
C ALA A 28 -9.88 3.28 -6.80
N PRO A 29 -9.05 4.26 -7.19
CA PRO A 29 -8.98 5.53 -6.47
C PRO A 29 -10.37 6.18 -6.44
N LEU A 30 -10.75 6.71 -5.27
CA LEU A 30 -12.07 7.31 -5.05
C LEU A 30 -12.38 8.45 -6.04
N ASN A 31 -11.35 9.09 -6.57
CA ASN A 31 -11.48 10.14 -7.59
C ASN A 31 -10.31 10.09 -8.58
N ASN A 32 -10.49 10.79 -9.70
CA ASN A 32 -9.55 10.84 -10.81
C ASN A 32 -8.52 11.99 -10.69
N TYR A 33 -8.34 12.57 -9.49
CA TYR A 33 -7.57 13.80 -9.29
C TYR A 33 -6.13 13.71 -9.78
N ALA A 34 -5.47 12.55 -9.59
CA ALA A 34 -4.12 12.33 -10.09
C ALA A 34 -4.01 12.49 -11.62
N ASN A 35 -5.00 11.99 -12.36
CA ASN A 35 -5.02 12.12 -13.82
C ASN A 35 -5.35 13.54 -14.27
N GLU A 36 -6.27 14.23 -13.59
CA GLU A 36 -6.57 15.64 -13.87
C GLU A 36 -5.34 16.54 -13.69
N ARG A 37 -4.55 16.30 -12.63
CA ARG A 37 -3.30 17.01 -12.38
C ARG A 37 -2.22 16.66 -13.41
N LEU A 38 -2.12 15.40 -13.83
CA LEU A 38 -1.20 14.99 -14.89
C LEU A 38 -1.52 15.72 -16.20
N THR A 39 -2.79 15.76 -16.60
CA THR A 39 -3.24 16.48 -17.80
C THR A 39 -2.86 17.96 -17.76
N GLN A 40 -3.06 18.64 -16.63
CA GLN A 40 -2.69 20.04 -16.45
C GLN A 40 -1.18 20.29 -16.58
N LEU A 41 -0.33 19.37 -16.10
CA LEU A 41 1.13 19.51 -16.19
C LEU A 41 1.65 19.26 -17.61
N THR A 42 1.04 18.36 -18.37
CA THR A 42 1.46 18.03 -19.75
C THR A 42 1.04 19.06 -20.81
N GLN A 43 0.24 20.06 -20.43
CA GLN A 43 -0.28 21.09 -21.32
C GLN A 43 0.46 22.44 -21.18
N LEU A 44 1.51 22.49 -20.36
CA LEU A 44 2.43 23.62 -20.16
C LEU A 44 3.71 23.40 -20.96
#